data_AF-A0A645GQC1-F1
#
_entry.id   AF-A0A645GQC1-F1
#
_cell.length_a   1.000
_cell.length_b   1.000
_cell.length_c   1.000
_cell.angle_alpha   90.00
_cell.angle_beta   90.00
_cell.angle_gamma   90.00
#
_symmetry.space_group_name_H-M   'P 1'
#
loop_
_entity.id
_entity.type
_entity.pdbx_description
1 polymer ?
#
loop_
_entity_poly.entity_id
_entity_poly.type
_entity_poly.pdbx_seq_one_letter_code
_entity_poly.pdbx_strand_id
1 'polypeptide(L)'
;MANDLDEMINHLRRLPGEAGAMGMLSLVEEVFVIVRVRGAIVQVFLSDGAAADEWPIARDILDYLGIDEIPGGDEDEDEVVPIGDSEILRDLGVGDFDLEQLAEDFDTTSDEALLQLADRIGMGPQVRATVQEEFGD
;
A
#
# COMPACT_ATOMS: atom_id res chain seq x y z
N MET A 1 -11.72 -17.91 -0.70
CA MET A 1 -11.43 -17.87 -2.15
C MET A 1 -9.92 -18.11 -2.28
N ALA A 2 -9.21 -17.61 -3.29
CA ALA A 2 -7.91 -17.03 -2.98
C ALA A 2 -8.20 -15.67 -2.31
N ASN A 3 -7.44 -15.32 -1.28
CA ASN A 3 -7.43 -13.97 -0.74
C ASN A 3 -6.16 -13.34 -1.32
N ASP A 4 -6.30 -12.23 -2.05
CA ASP A 4 -5.20 -11.62 -2.79
C ASP A 4 -4.13 -11.09 -1.82
N LEU A 5 -4.55 -10.64 -0.63
CA LEU A 5 -3.65 -10.26 0.45
C LEU A 5 -2.86 -11.45 1.00
N ASP A 6 -3.49 -12.60 1.26
CA ASP A 6 -2.77 -13.80 1.72
C ASP A 6 -1.77 -14.30 0.68
N GLU A 7 -2.11 -14.28 -0.61
CA GLU A 7 -1.19 -14.71 -1.66
C GLU A 7 0.01 -13.76 -1.75
N MET A 8 -0.22 -12.43 -1.72
CA MET A 8 0.86 -11.45 -1.65
C MET A 8 1.75 -11.63 -0.42
N ILE A 9 1.18 -11.73 0.78
CA ILE A 9 1.94 -11.96 2.01
C ILE A 9 2.78 -13.24 1.88
N ASN A 10 2.21 -14.31 1.32
CA ASN A 10 2.92 -15.59 1.14
C ASN A 10 3.96 -15.55 0.02
N HIS A 11 3.91 -14.61 -0.91
CA HIS A 11 5.00 -14.30 -1.83
C HIS A 11 6.10 -13.48 -1.14
N LEU A 12 5.76 -12.41 -0.43
CA LEU A 12 6.71 -11.57 0.31
C LEU A 12 7.49 -12.37 1.36
N ARG A 13 6.85 -13.33 2.05
CA ARG A 13 7.49 -14.30 2.98
C ARG A 13 8.60 -15.16 2.35
N ARG A 14 8.66 -15.27 1.02
CA ARG A 14 9.65 -16.09 0.29
C ARG A 14 10.86 -15.27 -0.19
N LEU A 15 10.78 -13.94 -0.17
CA LEU A 15 11.86 -13.06 -0.62
C LEU A 15 12.96 -12.93 0.45
N PRO A 16 14.26 -12.99 0.08
CA PRO A 16 15.35 -12.87 1.04
C PRO A 16 15.62 -11.41 1.43
N GLY A 17 15.61 -11.10 2.73
CA GLY A 17 16.02 -9.79 3.24
C GLY A 17 16.07 -9.73 4.78
N GLU A 18 17.14 -9.17 5.36
CA GLU A 18 17.27 -9.02 6.82
C GLU A 18 16.29 -7.99 7.39
N ALA A 19 15.90 -6.99 6.60
CA ALA A 19 14.87 -6.00 6.94
C ALA A 19 13.43 -6.46 6.61
N GLY A 20 13.25 -7.72 6.20
CA GLY A 20 12.01 -8.23 5.61
C GLY A 20 11.87 -7.91 4.13
N ALA A 21 10.64 -8.03 3.62
CA ALA A 21 10.25 -7.72 2.25
C ALA A 21 9.05 -6.76 2.22
N MET A 22 8.83 -6.10 1.09
CA MET A 22 7.75 -5.12 0.89
C MET A 22 7.13 -5.30 -0.50
N GLY A 23 5.81 -5.23 -0.57
CA GLY A 23 5.04 -5.05 -1.79
C GLY A 23 4.41 -3.65 -1.80
N MET A 24 4.30 -3.08 -2.99
CA MET A 24 3.63 -1.82 -3.29
C MET A 24 2.71 -2.07 -4.49
N LEU A 25 1.44 -1.64 -4.43
CA LEU A 25 0.45 -1.89 -5.48
C LEU A 25 -0.35 -0.61 -5.74
N SER A 26 -0.42 -0.20 -7.00
CA SER A 26 -1.41 0.77 -7.49
C SER A 26 -2.65 -0.01 -7.94
N LEU A 27 -3.82 0.52 -7.59
CA LEU A 27 -5.13 0.08 -8.03
C LEU A 27 -5.72 1.22 -8.89
N VAL A 28 -5.93 0.93 -10.18
CA VAL A 28 -6.57 1.82 -11.18
C VAL A 28 -6.10 3.28 -11.19
N GLU A 29 -4.81 3.53 -10.89
CA GLU A 29 -4.23 4.89 -10.84
C GLU A 29 -4.82 5.79 -9.73
N GLU A 30 -5.72 5.26 -8.88
CA GLU A 30 -6.47 6.00 -7.84
C GLU A 30 -6.03 5.64 -6.40
N VAL A 31 -5.89 4.34 -6.07
CA VAL A 31 -5.64 3.88 -4.68
C VAL A 31 -4.32 3.12 -4.60
N PHE A 32 -3.52 3.32 -3.55
CA PHE A 32 -2.30 2.53 -3.31
C PHE A 32 -2.34 1.68 -2.04
N VAL A 33 -1.64 0.56 -2.10
CA VAL A 33 -1.45 -0.38 -0.99
C VAL A 33 0.05 -0.60 -0.76
N ILE A 34 0.46 -0.65 0.51
CA ILE A 34 1.80 -1.05 0.94
C ILE A 34 1.66 -2.22 1.91
N VAL A 35 2.32 -3.34 1.64
CA VAL A 35 2.36 -4.49 2.55
C VAL A 35 3.79 -4.88 2.86
N ARG A 36 4.14 -4.96 4.15
CA ARG A 36 5.50 -5.20 4.60
C ARG A 36 5.56 -6.41 5.54
N VAL A 37 6.43 -7.37 5.21
CA VAL A 37 6.55 -8.63 5.94
C VAL A 37 7.93 -8.74 6.60
N ARG A 38 7.94 -8.74 7.93
CA ARG A 38 9.11 -8.77 8.82
C ARG A 38 9.13 -10.07 9.62
N GLY A 39 9.47 -11.17 8.96
CA GLY A 39 9.46 -12.52 9.56
C GLY A 39 8.04 -12.99 9.86
N ALA A 40 7.62 -12.89 11.13
CA ALA A 40 6.25 -13.20 11.56
C ALA A 40 5.33 -11.98 11.52
N ILE A 41 5.88 -10.75 11.55
CA ILE A 41 5.12 -9.51 11.53
C ILE A 41 4.67 -9.22 10.09
N VAL A 42 3.41 -8.83 9.91
CA VAL A 42 2.87 -8.28 8.67
C VAL A 42 2.22 -6.94 8.99
N GLN A 43 2.67 -5.89 8.32
CA GLN A 43 2.10 -4.55 8.37
C GLN A 43 1.44 -4.26 7.02
N VAL A 44 0.33 -3.52 7.04
CA VAL A 44 -0.42 -3.12 5.85
C VAL A 44 -0.78 -1.64 5.97
N PHE A 45 -0.77 -0.93 4.85
CA PHE A 45 -1.33 0.40 4.68
C PHE A 45 -2.12 0.41 3.36
N LEU A 46 -3.30 1.00 3.39
CA LEU A 46 -4.21 1.21 2.28
C LEU A 46 -4.54 2.70 2.26
N SER A 47 -4.30 3.39 1.14
CA SER A 47 -4.44 4.86 1.07
C SER A 47 -5.87 5.32 1.31
N ASP A 48 -6.86 4.53 0.90
CA ASP A 48 -8.27 4.82 1.15
C ASP A 48 -9.07 3.53 1.45
N GLY A 49 -9.78 3.53 2.57
CA GLY A 49 -10.68 2.46 2.99
C GLY A 49 -11.88 2.25 2.06
N ALA A 50 -12.38 3.30 1.39
CA ALA A 50 -13.53 3.21 0.49
C ALA A 50 -13.32 2.21 -0.67
N ALA A 51 -12.06 2.04 -1.07
CA ALA A 51 -11.63 1.04 -2.05
C ALA A 51 -12.09 -0.39 -1.75
N ALA A 52 -12.39 -0.72 -0.48
CA ALA A 52 -12.86 -2.04 -0.07
C ALA A 52 -14.24 -2.42 -0.63
N ASP A 53 -15.05 -1.47 -1.11
CA ASP A 53 -16.34 -1.74 -1.75
C ASP A 53 -16.19 -2.25 -3.19
N GLU A 54 -15.09 -1.91 -3.87
CA GLU A 54 -14.81 -2.30 -5.26
C GLU A 54 -13.67 -3.33 -5.41
N TRP A 55 -12.64 -3.25 -4.57
CA TRP A 55 -11.38 -3.99 -4.74
C TRP A 55 -11.23 -5.11 -3.69
N PRO A 56 -11.21 -6.41 -4.11
CA PRO A 56 -11.11 -7.54 -3.18
C PRO A 56 -9.91 -7.47 -2.25
N ILE A 57 -8.75 -7.01 -2.75
CA ILE A 57 -7.54 -6.84 -1.94
C ILE A 57 -7.66 -5.76 -0.86
N ALA A 58 -8.47 -4.72 -1.08
CA ALA A 58 -8.76 -3.71 -0.08
C ALA A 58 -9.74 -4.25 0.98
N ARG A 59 -10.75 -5.05 0.57
CA ARG A 59 -11.60 -5.78 1.52
C ARG A 59 -10.80 -6.77 2.38
N ASP A 60 -9.90 -7.53 1.77
CA ASP A 60 -8.99 -8.44 2.50
C ASP A 60 -8.15 -7.68 3.56
N ILE A 61 -7.77 -6.42 3.31
CA ILE A 61 -7.03 -5.58 4.27
C ILE A 61 -7.91 -5.18 5.46
N LEU A 62 -9.17 -4.79 5.23
CA LEU A 62 -10.14 -4.52 6.31
C LEU A 62 -10.41 -5.79 7.13
N ASP A 63 -10.68 -6.92 6.48
CA ASP A 63 -10.87 -8.23 7.11
C ASP A 63 -9.63 -8.66 7.94
N TYR A 64 -8.42 -8.43 7.42
CA TYR A 64 -7.16 -8.72 8.11
C TYR A 64 -6.93 -7.85 9.37
N LEU A 65 -7.36 -6.58 9.31
CA LEU A 65 -7.28 -5.65 10.44
C LEU A 65 -8.44 -5.81 11.45
N GLY A 66 -9.51 -6.51 11.07
CA GLY A 66 -10.73 -6.65 11.87
C GLY A 66 -11.61 -5.40 11.86
N ILE A 67 -11.71 -4.75 10.70
CA ILE A 67 -12.49 -3.53 10.45
C ILE A 67 -13.73 -3.92 9.65
N ASP A 68 -14.87 -4.10 10.32
CA ASP A 68 -16.15 -4.45 9.68
C ASP A 68 -16.75 -3.27 8.88
N GLU A 69 -16.52 -2.03 9.33
CA GLU A 69 -17.09 -0.77 8.82
C GLU A 69 -15.99 0.31 8.77
N ILE A 70 -15.95 1.13 7.71
CA ILE A 70 -14.92 2.18 7.53
C ILE A 70 -15.20 3.35 8.51
N PRO A 71 -14.22 3.81 9.31
CA PRO A 71 -14.41 4.99 10.17
C PRO A 71 -14.75 6.22 9.33
N GLY A 72 -15.87 6.90 9.63
CA GLY A 72 -16.29 8.13 8.93
C GLY A 72 -17.06 7.93 7.62
N GLY A 73 -17.09 6.73 7.03
CA GLY A 73 -17.64 6.46 5.68
C GLY A 73 -19.16 6.66 5.47
N ASP A 74 -19.88 7.19 6.46
CA ASP A 74 -21.28 7.63 6.37
C ASP A 74 -21.41 9.19 6.44
N GLU A 75 -20.31 9.91 6.70
CA GLU A 75 -20.33 11.35 7.06
C GLU A 75 -19.98 12.28 5.89
N ASP A 76 -19.07 11.88 4.99
CA ASP A 76 -18.84 12.51 3.67
C ASP A 76 -18.41 11.44 2.63
N GLU A 77 -18.90 11.54 1.40
CA GLU A 77 -18.55 10.62 0.29
C GLU A 77 -17.23 11.04 -0.39
N ASP A 78 -16.77 12.28 -0.18
CA ASP A 78 -15.52 12.84 -0.73
C ASP A 78 -14.31 12.72 0.26
N GLU A 79 -14.46 12.08 1.43
CA GLU A 79 -13.39 11.94 2.45
C GLU A 79 -12.55 10.65 2.25
N VAL A 80 -11.28 10.80 1.87
CA VAL A 80 -10.30 9.70 1.85
C VAL A 80 -9.94 9.30 3.27
N VAL A 81 -10.07 8.01 3.61
CA VAL A 81 -9.78 7.48 4.94
C VAL A 81 -8.63 6.47 4.88
N PRO A 82 -7.37 6.84 5.19
CA PRO A 82 -6.25 5.91 5.20
C PRO A 82 -6.40 4.82 6.28
N ILE A 83 -6.15 3.57 5.90
CA ILE A 83 -6.37 2.39 6.75
C ILE A 83 -5.06 1.63 6.99
N GLY A 84 -4.78 1.32 8.26
CA GLY A 84 -3.69 0.43 8.69
C GLY A 84 -2.58 1.15 9.45
N ASP A 85 -1.34 0.96 9.00
CA ASP A 85 -0.11 1.39 9.70
C ASP A 85 0.59 2.49 8.91
N SER A 86 0.32 3.77 9.22
CA SER A 86 0.99 4.90 8.55
C SER A 86 2.47 5.03 8.93
N GLU A 87 2.93 4.37 10.00
CA GLU A 87 4.35 4.28 10.36
C GLU A 87 5.11 3.16 9.60
N ILE A 88 4.47 2.45 8.67
CA ILE A 88 5.03 1.29 7.94
C ILE A 88 6.36 1.57 7.22
N LEU A 89 6.66 2.84 6.90
CA LEU A 89 7.90 3.31 6.26
C LEU A 89 8.84 4.11 7.20
N ARG A 90 8.53 4.24 8.50
CA ARG A 90 9.23 5.16 9.42
C ARG A 90 10.72 4.89 9.60
N ASP A 91 11.16 3.63 9.52
CA ASP A 91 12.58 3.24 9.54
C ASP A 91 13.34 3.54 8.23
N LEU A 92 12.61 3.82 7.15
CA LEU A 92 13.14 4.24 5.85
C LEU A 92 13.12 5.76 5.67
N GLY A 93 12.62 6.52 6.66
CA GLY A 93 12.66 7.98 6.68
C GLY A 93 11.42 8.70 6.14
N VAL A 94 10.32 7.99 5.89
CA VAL A 94 9.01 8.57 5.56
C VAL A 94 8.12 8.48 6.80
N GLY A 95 7.59 9.60 7.29
CA GLY A 95 6.70 9.64 8.44
C GLY A 95 5.26 9.23 8.12
N ASP A 96 4.48 9.07 9.20
CA ASP A 96 3.02 9.04 9.23
C ASP A 96 2.41 10.17 8.38
N PHE A 97 2.72 11.42 8.74
CA PHE A 97 2.25 12.62 8.05
C PHE A 97 2.76 12.75 6.59
N ASP A 98 3.89 12.13 6.23
CA ASP A 98 4.42 12.15 4.86
C ASP A 98 3.73 11.12 3.93
N LEU A 99 3.03 10.13 4.52
CA LEU A 99 2.31 9.07 3.85
C LEU A 99 0.80 9.34 3.81
N GLU A 100 0.24 9.92 4.87
CA GLU A 100 -1.15 10.39 4.95
C GLU A 100 -1.41 11.52 3.94
N GLN A 101 -0.57 12.57 3.90
CA GLN A 101 -0.64 13.62 2.86
C GLN A 101 -0.49 13.09 1.42
N LEU A 102 0.08 11.90 1.22
CA LEU A 102 0.23 11.30 -0.10
C LEU A 102 -0.99 10.44 -0.47
N ALA A 103 -1.75 9.95 0.50
CA ALA A 103 -3.07 9.36 0.28
C ALA A 103 -4.12 10.45 -0.02
N GLU A 104 -3.99 11.63 0.60
CA GLU A 104 -4.84 12.80 0.36
C GLU A 104 -4.53 13.58 -0.94
N ASP A 105 -3.52 13.18 -1.73
CA ASP A 105 -3.04 13.92 -2.91
C ASP A 105 -3.74 13.52 -4.21
N PHE A 106 -4.98 13.97 -4.39
CA PHE A 106 -5.80 13.73 -5.59
C PHE A 106 -5.22 14.28 -6.92
N ASP A 107 -4.17 15.11 -6.89
CA ASP A 107 -3.48 15.60 -8.10
C ASP A 107 -2.39 14.60 -8.59
N THR A 108 -2.06 13.56 -7.81
CA THR A 108 -1.04 12.54 -8.11
C THR A 108 -1.69 11.15 -8.29
N THR A 109 -1.36 10.40 -9.34
CA THR A 109 -1.87 9.02 -9.50
C THR A 109 -1.22 8.05 -8.51
N SER A 110 -1.91 6.98 -8.14
CA SER A 110 -1.43 6.03 -7.13
C SER A 110 -0.15 5.28 -7.51
N ASP A 111 0.18 5.15 -8.80
CA ASP A 111 1.46 4.63 -9.27
C ASP A 111 2.57 5.71 -9.21
N GLU A 112 2.29 6.96 -9.58
CA GLU A 112 3.21 8.08 -9.41
C GLU A 112 3.52 8.33 -7.92
N ALA A 113 2.54 8.21 -7.03
CA ALA A 113 2.69 8.25 -5.58
C ALA A 113 3.66 7.16 -5.08
N LEU A 114 3.49 5.90 -5.53
CA LEU A 114 4.40 4.81 -5.21
C LEU A 114 5.81 5.01 -5.78
N LEU A 115 5.94 5.63 -6.96
CA LEU A 115 7.24 6.01 -7.53
C LEU A 115 7.91 7.14 -6.72
N GLN A 116 7.14 8.11 -6.21
CA GLN A 116 7.65 9.12 -5.27
C GLN A 116 8.14 8.47 -3.97
N LEU A 117 7.38 7.53 -3.38
CA LEU A 117 7.81 6.79 -2.20
C LEU A 117 9.07 5.97 -2.48
N ALA A 118 9.15 5.31 -3.64
CA ALA A 118 10.33 4.56 -4.06
C ALA A 118 11.57 5.46 -4.13
N ASP A 119 11.46 6.69 -4.63
CA ASP A 119 12.56 7.67 -4.58
C ASP A 119 12.89 8.07 -3.13
N ARG A 120 11.89 8.38 -2.28
CA ARG A 120 12.10 8.76 -0.87
C ARG A 120 12.83 7.67 -0.08
N ILE A 121 12.54 6.38 -0.32
CA ILE A 121 13.23 5.24 0.33
C ILE A 121 14.50 4.76 -0.39
N GLY A 122 14.95 5.45 -1.46
CA GLY A 122 16.20 5.13 -2.15
C GLY A 122 16.17 3.91 -3.10
N MET A 123 14.98 3.50 -3.54
CA MET A 123 14.74 2.38 -4.47
C MET A 123 14.25 2.80 -5.87
N GLY A 124 13.87 4.07 -6.07
CA GLY A 124 13.21 4.54 -7.29
C GLY A 124 13.93 4.26 -8.62
N PRO A 125 15.27 4.34 -8.73
CA PRO A 125 15.99 3.91 -9.93
C PRO A 125 15.83 2.41 -10.23
N GLN A 126 15.80 1.56 -9.20
CA GLN A 126 15.64 0.12 -9.30
C GLN A 126 14.21 -0.24 -9.67
N VAL A 127 13.22 0.38 -9.01
CA VAL A 127 11.78 0.17 -9.31
C VAL A 127 11.48 0.53 -10.76
N ARG A 128 11.89 1.72 -11.23
CA ARG A 128 11.68 2.14 -12.63
C ARG A 128 12.38 1.23 -13.64
N ALA A 129 13.57 0.72 -13.31
CA ALA A 129 14.26 -0.25 -14.19
C ALA A 129 13.48 -1.56 -14.32
N THR A 130 12.98 -2.13 -13.22
CA THR A 130 12.16 -3.35 -13.25
C THR A 130 10.82 -3.14 -13.95
N VAL A 131 10.13 -2.02 -13.70
CA VAL A 131 8.87 -1.70 -14.40
C VAL A 131 9.10 -1.58 -15.91
N GLN A 132 10.19 -0.95 -16.33
CA GLN A 132 10.56 -0.81 -17.74
C GLN A 132 11.00 -2.14 -18.40
N GLU A 133 11.52 -3.10 -17.62
CA GLU A 133 11.94 -4.44 -18.10
C GLU A 133 10.75 -5.41 -18.23
N GLU A 134 9.79 -5.37 -17.30
CA GLU A 134 8.63 -6.28 -17.28
C GLU A 134 7.42 -5.76 -18.08
N PHE A 135 7.26 -4.42 -18.23
CA PHE A 135 6.06 -3.80 -18.82
C PHE A 135 6.35 -2.80 -19.96
N GLY A 136 7.58 -2.71 -20.45
CA GLY A 136 7.94 -1.91 -21.62
C GLY A 136 7.66 -2.60 -22.98
N ASP A 137 7.35 -1.79 -24.00
CA ASP A 137 7.27 -2.21 -25.43
C ASP A 137 8.64 -2.57 -26.05
#